data_AF-A0A225NE28-F1
#
_entry.id   AF-A0A225NE28-F1
#
_cell.length_a   1.000
_cell.length_b   1.000
_cell.length_c   1.000
_cell.angle_alpha   90.00
_cell.angle_beta   90.00
_cell.angle_gamma   90.00
#
_symmetry.space_group_name_H-M   'P 1'
#
loop_
_entity.id
_entity.type
_entity.pdbx_description
1 polymer ?
#
loop_
_entity_poly.entity_id
_entity_poly.type
_entity_poly.pdbx_seq_one_letter_code
_entity_poly.pdbx_strand_id
1 'polypeptide(L)'
;MMLAPAQAEAGPIKRACMASERRNASDSLCSCLDQVARSSLKRSDQRKASRFFKDPQKAQETRQSDNPKDEAFWLRYRDFTTLAAATCK
;
A
#
# COMPACT_ATOMS: atom_id res chain seq x y z
N MET A 1 -3.19 0.97 -35.69
CA MET A 1 -3.43 1.61 -34.38
C MET A 1 -2.37 1.10 -33.41
N MET A 2 -1.45 1.95 -32.94
CA MET A 2 -0.51 1.58 -31.89
C MET A 2 -1.20 1.77 -30.55
N LEU A 3 -1.44 0.68 -29.81
CA LEU A 3 -1.84 0.78 -28.41
C LEU A 3 -0.61 1.28 -27.63
N ALA A 4 -0.62 2.55 -27.24
CA ALA A 4 0.32 3.04 -26.24
C ALA A 4 0.13 2.19 -24.98
N PRO A 5 1.21 1.72 -24.33
CA PRO A 5 1.07 1.02 -23.07
C PRO A 5 0.36 1.97 -22.12
N ALA A 6 -0.73 1.52 -21.49
CA ALA A 6 -1.36 2.27 -20.43
C ALA A 6 -0.27 2.51 -19.38
N GLN A 7 0.23 3.73 -19.29
CA GLN A 7 1.09 4.14 -18.20
C GLN A 7 0.25 3.89 -16.96
N ALA A 8 0.57 2.82 -16.23
CA ALA A 8 -0.06 2.54 -14.96
C ALA A 8 0.37 3.67 -14.04
N GLU A 9 -0.40 4.76 -14.03
CA GLU A 9 -0.23 5.91 -13.16
C GLU A 9 0.02 5.37 -11.75
N ALA A 10 1.26 5.48 -11.29
CA ALA A 10 1.69 4.86 -10.05
C ALA A 10 0.74 5.33 -8.94
N GLY A 11 0.08 4.40 -8.26
CA GLY A 11 -0.79 4.79 -7.16
C GLY A 11 0.02 5.28 -5.96
N PRO A 12 -0.65 5.77 -4.91
CA PRO A 12 0.03 6.26 -3.71
C PRO A 12 0.89 5.18 -3.04
N ILE A 13 0.57 3.89 -3.20
CA ILE A 13 1.35 2.79 -2.64
C ILE A 13 2.60 2.53 -3.46
N LYS A 14 2.51 2.44 -4.80
CA LYS A 14 3.70 2.29 -5.66
C LYS A 14 4.71 3.42 -5.40
N ARG A 15 4.24 4.68 -5.38
CA ARG A 15 5.11 5.84 -5.11
C ARG A 15 5.77 5.76 -3.75
N ALA A 16 5.03 5.42 -2.71
CA ALA A 16 5.57 5.34 -1.35
C ALA A 16 6.49 4.13 -1.15
N CYS A 17 6.23 3.01 -1.82
CA CYS A 17 7.09 1.84 -1.85
C CYS A 17 8.45 2.16 -2.51
N MET A 18 8.42 2.79 -3.69
CA MET A 18 9.65 3.20 -4.39
C MET A 18 10.45 4.27 -3.64
N ALA A 19 9.76 5.16 -2.91
CA ALA A 19 10.40 6.17 -2.09
C ALA A 19 10.91 5.65 -0.73
N SER A 20 10.60 4.39 -0.38
CA SER A 20 11.04 3.80 0.87
C SER A 20 12.50 3.38 0.74
N GLU A 21 13.33 3.70 1.74
CA GLU A 21 14.75 3.29 1.79
C GLU A 21 14.96 1.77 1.99
N ARG A 22 13.90 0.97 1.82
CA ARG A 22 13.97 -0.49 1.95
C ARG A 22 14.77 -1.05 0.77
N ARG A 23 15.87 -1.74 1.09
CA ARG A 23 16.82 -2.33 0.12
C ARG A 23 16.20 -3.25 -0.95
N ASN A 24 14.96 -3.71 -0.76
CA ASN A 24 14.26 -4.64 -1.66
C ASN A 24 13.11 -4.00 -2.46
N ALA A 25 12.98 -2.67 -2.48
CA ALA A 25 11.99 -2.00 -3.32
C ALA A 25 12.38 -2.14 -4.81
N SER A 26 11.64 -2.97 -5.55
CA SER A 26 11.74 -3.09 -7.01
C SER A 26 10.45 -2.57 -7.67
N ASP A 27 10.54 -2.13 -8.93
CA ASP A 27 9.36 -1.63 -9.65
C ASP A 27 8.26 -2.70 -9.78
N SER A 28 8.65 -3.97 -9.99
CA SER A 28 7.72 -5.10 -10.06
C SER A 28 6.99 -5.34 -8.74
N LEU A 29 7.72 -5.37 -7.62
CA LEU A 29 7.15 -5.54 -6.28
C LEU A 29 6.22 -4.37 -5.95
N CYS A 30 6.69 -3.14 -6.13
CA CYS A 30 5.91 -1.95 -5.80
C CYS A 30 4.67 -1.80 -6.69
N SER A 31 4.72 -2.24 -7.96
CA SER A 31 3.55 -2.29 -8.84
C SER A 31 2.54 -3.35 -8.39
N CYS A 32 3.00 -4.54 -7.99
CA CYS A 32 2.14 -5.58 -7.41
C CYS A 32 1.45 -5.08 -6.14
N LEU A 33 2.19 -4.47 -5.22
CA LEU A 33 1.64 -3.89 -3.99
C LEU A 33 0.57 -2.83 -4.27
N ASP A 34 0.77 -1.97 -5.26
CA ASP A 34 -0.23 -0.97 -5.65
C ASP A 34 -1.48 -1.58 -6.27
N GLN A 35 -1.33 -2.64 -7.07
CA GLN A 35 -2.46 -3.36 -7.66
C GLN A 35 -3.30 -4.05 -6.58
N VAL A 36 -2.66 -4.77 -5.66
CA VAL A 36 -3.34 -5.42 -4.52
C VAL A 36 -3.99 -4.35 -3.62
N ALA A 37 -3.33 -3.22 -3.39
CA ALA A 37 -3.93 -2.12 -2.63
C ALA A 37 -5.17 -1.53 -3.33
N ARG A 38 -5.20 -1.46 -4.66
CA ARG A 38 -6.40 -1.00 -5.40
C ARG A 38 -7.57 -1.96 -5.29
N SER A 39 -7.33 -3.27 -5.21
CA SER A 39 -8.39 -4.26 -5.01
C SER A 39 -8.86 -4.36 -3.56
N SER A 40 -7.99 -4.10 -2.59
CA SER A 40 -8.27 -4.35 -1.17
C SER A 40 -8.58 -3.09 -0.36
N LEU A 41 -8.12 -1.92 -0.79
CA LEU A 41 -8.21 -0.67 -0.02
C LEU A 41 -8.92 0.44 -0.78
N LYS A 42 -9.73 1.23 -0.04
CA LYS A 42 -10.29 2.49 -0.56
C LYS A 42 -9.17 3.49 -0.83
N ARG A 43 -9.42 4.48 -1.71
CA ARG A 43 -8.47 5.58 -1.98
C ARG A 43 -7.98 6.32 -0.72
N SER A 44 -8.85 6.49 0.29
CA SER A 44 -8.47 7.06 1.59
C SER A 44 -7.50 6.16 2.36
N ASP A 45 -7.77 4.86 2.36
CA ASP A 45 -6.97 3.86 3.06
C ASP A 45 -5.61 3.71 2.39
N GLN A 46 -5.54 3.72 1.06
CA GLN A 46 -4.28 3.74 0.32
C GLN A 46 -3.41 4.96 0.66
N ARG A 47 -4.02 6.14 0.82
CA ARG A 47 -3.30 7.36 1.25
C ARG A 47 -2.85 7.29 2.71
N LYS A 48 -3.58 6.60 3.58
CA LYS A 48 -3.17 6.38 4.97
C LYS A 48 -2.02 5.37 5.03
N ALA A 49 -2.17 4.23 4.36
CA ALA A 49 -1.16 3.18 4.24
C ALA A 49 0.13 3.69 3.59
N SER A 50 0.06 4.56 2.57
CA SER A 50 1.27 5.15 1.95
C SER A 50 2.12 5.93 2.95
N ARG A 51 1.52 6.50 4.01
CA ARG A 51 2.26 7.20 5.07
C ARG A 51 3.08 6.25 5.94
N PHE A 52 2.66 4.98 6.09
CA PHE A 52 3.39 3.97 6.86
C PHE A 52 4.73 3.58 6.21
N PHE A 53 4.86 3.76 4.90
CA PHE A 53 6.12 3.53 4.20
C PHE A 53 7.18 4.59 4.56
N LYS A 54 6.75 5.84 4.78
CA LYS A 54 7.61 6.96 5.20
C LYS A 54 7.84 6.97 6.71
N ASP A 55 6.82 6.59 7.47
CA ASP A 55 6.80 6.69 8.92
C ASP A 55 6.19 5.41 9.51
N PRO A 56 7.02 4.40 9.82
CA PRO A 56 6.57 3.14 10.40
C PRO A 56 5.87 3.31 11.76
N GLN A 57 6.16 4.39 12.50
CA GLN A 57 5.55 4.64 13.81
C GLN A 57 4.03 4.84 13.68
N LYS A 58 3.56 5.48 12.59
CA LYS A 58 2.13 5.63 12.33
C LYS A 58 1.37 4.32 12.20
N ALA A 59 2.04 3.26 11.75
CA ALA A 59 1.44 1.93 11.72
C ALA A 59 1.26 1.39 13.15
N GLN A 60 2.23 1.61 14.03
CA GLN A 60 2.14 1.22 15.45
C GLN A 60 1.09 2.03 16.21
N GLU A 61 1.02 3.34 15.97
CA GLU A 61 -0.03 4.20 16.53
C GLU A 61 -1.42 3.76 16.07
N THR A 62 -1.59 3.51 14.77
CA THR A 62 -2.88 3.06 14.23
C THR A 62 -3.29 1.69 14.80
N ARG A 63 -2.33 0.79 15.01
CA ARG A 63 -2.58 -0.55 15.58
C ARG A 63 -3.02 -0.48 17.05
N GLN A 64 -2.55 0.51 17.81
CA GLN A 64 -2.80 0.66 19.24
C GLN A 64 -3.90 1.69 19.55
N SER A 65 -4.49 2.31 18.52
CA SER A 65 -5.50 3.33 18.66
C SER A 65 -6.84 2.70 19.04
N ASP A 66 -7.49 3.22 20.08
CA ASP A 66 -8.88 2.87 20.46
C ASP A 66 -9.94 3.56 19.59
N ASN A 67 -9.53 4.23 18.50
CA ASN A 67 -10.45 4.91 17.59
C ASN A 67 -11.10 3.89 16.63
N PRO A 68 -12.44 3.78 16.58
CA PRO A 68 -13.12 2.81 15.72
C PRO A 68 -12.79 2.94 14.22
N LYS A 69 -12.45 4.15 13.75
CA LYS A 69 -12.04 4.37 12.36
C LYS A 69 -10.65 3.80 12.08
N ASP A 70 -9.75 3.87 13.06
CA ASP A 70 -8.41 3.32 12.97
C ASP A 70 -8.44 1.80 13.01
N GLU A 71 -9.23 1.21 13.91
CA GLU A 71 -9.48 -0.22 13.98
C GLU A 71 -10.05 -0.77 12.66
N ALA A 72 -11.09 -0.13 12.13
CA ALA A 72 -11.70 -0.55 10.87
C ALA A 72 -10.71 -0.46 9.70
N PHE A 73 -9.89 0.59 9.65
CA PHE A 73 -8.80 0.69 8.69
C PHE A 73 -7.75 -0.40 8.89
N TRP A 74 -7.38 -0.70 10.14
CA TRP A 74 -6.36 -1.67 10.48
C TRP A 74 -6.75 -3.08 10.04
N LEU A 75 -8.02 -3.46 10.17
CA LEU A 75 -8.53 -4.74 9.64
C LEU A 75 -8.32 -4.84 8.12
N ARG A 76 -8.75 -3.82 7.35
CA ARG A 76 -8.55 -3.80 5.90
C ARG A 76 -7.07 -3.77 5.51
N TYR A 77 -6.26 -3.03 6.26
CA TYR A 77 -4.82 -2.97 6.04
C TYR A 77 -4.16 -4.33 6.25
N ARG A 78 -4.55 -5.08 7.29
CA ARG A 78 -4.07 -6.45 7.53
C ARG A 78 -4.40 -7.37 6.36
N ASP A 79 -5.65 -7.38 5.91
CA ASP A 79 -6.10 -8.19 4.78
C ASP A 79 -5.29 -7.86 3.51
N PHE A 80 -5.09 -6.57 3.23
CA PHE A 80 -4.21 -6.10 2.17
C PHE A 80 -2.78 -6.66 2.32
N THR A 81 -2.17 -6.55 3.49
CA THR A 81 -0.79 -7.02 3.68
C THR A 81 -0.65 -8.53 3.58
N THR A 82 -1.64 -9.28 4.05
CA THR A 82 -1.69 -10.75 3.93
C THR A 82 -1.79 -11.17 2.47
N LEU A 83 -2.70 -10.56 1.71
CA LEU A 83 -2.86 -10.83 0.29
C LEU A 83 -1.61 -10.43 -0.50
N ALA A 84 -1.03 -9.27 -0.19
CA ALA A 84 0.20 -8.79 -0.79
C ALA A 84 1.38 -9.75 -0.54
N ALA A 85 1.55 -10.25 0.67
CA ALA A 85 2.61 -11.21 1.00
C ALA A 85 2.44 -12.57 0.30
N ALA A 86 1.19 -13.00 0.08
CA ALA A 86 0.89 -14.21 -0.67
C ALA A 86 1.14 -14.05 -2.19
N THR A 87 0.86 -12.86 -2.73
CA THR A 87 0.80 -12.61 -4.19
C THR A 87 2.10 -12.02 -4.73
N CYS A 88 2.68 -11.04 -4.04
CA CYS A 88 3.84 -10.28 -4.52
C CYS A 88 5.15 -10.97 -4.11
N LYS A 89 6.13 -11.00 -5.03
CA LYS A 89 7.45 -11.62 -4.86
C LYS A 89 8.55 -10.61 -5.17
#